data_AF-A0A2M8S2A4-F1
#
_entry.id   AF-A0A2M8S2A4-F1
#
_cell.length_a   1.000
_cell.length_b   1.000
_cell.length_c   1.000
_cell.angle_alpha   90.00
_cell.angle_beta   90.00
_cell.angle_gamma   90.00
#
_symmetry.space_group_name_H-M   'P 1'
#
loop_
_entity.id
_entity.type
_entity.pdbx_description
1 polymer ?
#
loop_
_entity_poly.entity_id
_entity_poly.type
_entity_poly.pdbx_seq_one_letter_code
_entity_poly.pdbx_strand_id
1 'polypeptide(L)'
;MTDRVITTGIAEPIENNSYTIHVEDAYFLVLGFEVNKSPLTNPNFEEDMKKKQIEIEMKAKQIEERNKKEGRSDPIPTFEMPERVYSSIPAIYAQPHLNPYAYPYVYDEGVPSKETLHRAQEDPGHTFMYLVKGERATTFFSFGPLVSDPHRLEEYIESQKDSPRRATDIYAQRYALASSQPQDMIDGINKGEANRIRGLGTPDYRIPEKTFLFKKKISEEAYHQIKAQAEKNRAEIISGSKYYNVIFNNTCAEEVRNDVIGDAIPDLPYGRSLAVLTSISAINPYAFYDQMKQYAAKTRYIGEFVVDKGDEKTTEEFWRKFMDEIREGNNPRDVLLPEEKE
;
A
#
# COMPACT_ATOMS: atom_id res chain seq x y z
N MET A 1 -12.10 16.62 -19.89
CA MET A 1 -12.09 16.40 -21.35
C MET A 1 -12.00 14.90 -21.56
N THR A 2 -13.00 14.30 -22.20
CA THR A 2 -13.06 12.86 -22.46
C THR A 2 -12.25 12.56 -23.72
N ASP A 3 -11.03 12.04 -23.55
CA ASP A 3 -10.17 11.60 -24.65
C ASP A 3 -10.69 10.26 -25.23
N ARG A 4 -11.83 10.30 -25.92
CA ARG A 4 -12.34 9.18 -26.71
C ARG A 4 -11.73 9.26 -28.10
N VAL A 5 -11.06 8.19 -28.53
CA VAL A 5 -10.65 8.03 -29.93
C VAL A 5 -11.87 7.50 -30.68
N ILE A 6 -12.33 8.27 -31.67
CA ILE A 6 -13.47 7.92 -32.51
C ILE A 6 -12.93 7.44 -33.85
N THR A 7 -13.13 6.16 -34.16
CA THR A 7 -12.85 5.61 -35.49
C THR A 7 -14.17 5.35 -36.23
N THR A 8 -14.28 5.88 -37.44
CA THR A 8 -15.44 5.72 -38.32
C THR A 8 -15.14 4.71 -39.42
N GLY A 9 -15.85 3.59 -39.43
CA GLY A 9 -15.85 2.64 -40.55
C GLY A 9 -16.98 2.97 -41.52
N ILE A 10 -16.68 3.04 -42.82
CA ILE A 10 -17.70 3.14 -43.86
C ILE A 10 -18.08 1.70 -44.26
N ALA A 11 -19.29 1.27 -43.91
CA ALA A 11 -19.88 0.05 -44.45
C ALA A 11 -20.69 0.41 -45.72
N GLU A 12 -20.54 -0.36 -46.80
CA GLU A 12 -21.35 -0.15 -48.00
C GLU A 12 -22.81 -0.58 -47.75
N PRO A 13 -23.83 0.21 -48.18
CA PRO A 13 -25.17 0.09 -47.65
C PRO A 13 -26.09 -0.73 -48.54
N ILE A 14 -26.89 -1.61 -47.94
CA ILE A 14 -28.25 -1.90 -48.42
C ILE A 14 -29.16 -1.52 -47.24
N GLU A 15 -29.81 -0.36 -47.37
CA GLU A 15 -30.78 0.24 -46.45
C GLU A 15 -30.24 1.07 -45.26
N ASN A 16 -30.45 2.39 -45.39
CA ASN A 16 -30.54 3.44 -44.36
C ASN A 16 -29.32 3.73 -43.48
N ASN A 17 -28.51 4.75 -43.86
CA ASN A 17 -27.74 5.67 -43.01
C ASN A 17 -27.26 5.18 -41.63
N SER A 18 -26.75 3.95 -41.55
CA SER A 18 -26.16 3.41 -40.34
C SER A 18 -24.65 3.61 -40.44
N TYR A 19 -24.08 4.22 -39.42
CA TYR A 19 -22.63 4.26 -39.22
C TYR A 19 -22.33 3.58 -37.89
N THR A 20 -21.27 2.78 -37.87
CA THR A 20 -20.75 2.18 -36.64
C THR A 20 -19.64 3.09 -36.13
N ILE A 21 -19.85 3.69 -34.96
CA ILE A 21 -18.78 4.36 -34.22
C ILE A 21 -18.11 3.31 -33.35
N HIS A 22 -16.86 3.00 -33.64
CA HIS A 22 -16.01 2.30 -32.68
C HIS A 22 -15.46 3.36 -31.72
N VAL A 23 -15.97 3.34 -30.48
CA VAL A 23 -15.38 4.10 -29.37
C VAL A 23 -14.38 3.17 -28.72
N GLU A 24 -13.09 3.41 -28.95
CA GLU A 24 -12.05 2.67 -28.23
C GLU A 24 -12.09 3.06 -26.75
N ASP A 25 -12.08 2.06 -25.89
CA ASP A 25 -12.02 2.28 -24.45
C ASP A 25 -10.69 2.97 -24.10
N ALA A 26 -10.77 4.03 -23.30
CA ALA A 26 -9.58 4.65 -22.74
C ALA A 26 -9.11 3.87 -21.51
N TYR A 27 -7.82 3.55 -21.45
CA TYR A 27 -7.21 2.81 -20.36
C TYR A 27 -6.37 3.73 -19.49
N PHE A 28 -6.50 3.61 -18.17
CA PHE A 28 -5.72 4.40 -17.22
C PHE A 28 -5.18 3.56 -16.07
N LEU A 29 -3.98 3.92 -15.62
CA LEU A 29 -3.44 3.57 -14.31
C LEU A 29 -3.68 4.74 -13.37
N VAL A 30 -4.17 4.45 -12.17
CA VAL A 30 -4.19 5.40 -11.06
C VAL A 30 -3.31 4.88 -9.94
N LEU A 31 -2.35 5.70 -9.53
CA LEU A 31 -1.46 5.46 -8.39
C LEU A 31 -1.93 6.30 -7.20
N GLY A 32 -2.06 5.68 -6.04
CA GLY A 32 -2.50 6.35 -4.82
C GLY A 32 -1.48 6.25 -3.68
N PHE A 33 -1.41 7.31 -2.87
CA PHE A 33 -0.45 7.45 -1.78
C PHE A 33 -1.12 7.96 -0.50
N GLU A 34 -0.89 7.28 0.63
CA GLU A 34 -1.16 7.80 1.99
C GLU A 34 0.16 8.24 2.61
N VAL A 35 0.41 9.54 2.62
CA VAL A 35 1.70 10.14 3.04
C VAL A 35 1.51 11.37 3.93
N ASN A 36 0.38 11.45 4.64
CA ASN A 36 -0.05 12.66 5.36
C ASN A 36 0.79 13.01 6.58
N LYS A 37 1.40 12.01 7.23
CA LYS A 37 2.10 12.18 8.50
C LYS A 37 3.58 11.87 8.36
N SER A 38 4.22 12.42 7.32
CA SER A 38 5.69 12.39 7.27
C SER A 38 6.23 12.90 8.62
N PRO A 39 7.02 12.10 9.34
CA PRO A 39 7.55 12.49 10.66
C PRO A 39 8.40 13.77 10.59
N LEU A 40 8.85 14.13 9.39
CA LEU A 40 9.60 15.36 9.12
C LEU A 40 8.74 16.62 9.10
N THR A 41 7.41 16.51 8.94
CA THR A 41 6.51 17.65 8.72
C THR A 41 5.38 17.77 9.74
N ASN A 42 5.15 16.78 10.61
CA ASN A 42 4.16 16.88 11.70
C ASN A 42 4.83 17.33 13.01
N PRO A 43 4.74 18.61 13.42
CA PRO A 43 5.34 19.09 14.66
C PRO A 43 4.68 18.49 15.93
N ASN A 44 3.49 17.90 15.81
CA ASN A 44 2.73 17.31 16.92
C ASN A 44 2.79 15.77 16.93
N PHE A 45 3.67 15.16 16.13
CA PHE A 45 3.73 13.71 15.94
C PHE A 45 3.83 12.92 17.25
N GLU A 46 4.68 13.34 18.19
CA GLU A 46 4.81 12.69 19.50
C GLU A 46 3.49 12.72 20.31
N GLU A 47 2.74 13.81 20.20
CA GLU A 47 1.45 13.96 20.88
C GLU A 47 0.39 13.06 20.23
N ASP A 48 0.38 12.97 18.90
CA ASP A 48 -0.54 12.11 18.15
C ASP A 48 -0.28 10.63 18.42
N MET A 49 0.98 10.21 18.54
CA MET A 49 1.33 8.83 18.91
C MET A 49 0.91 8.50 20.34
N LYS A 50 1.09 9.43 21.30
CA LYS A 50 0.56 9.28 22.66
C LYS A 50 -0.96 9.16 22.70
N LYS A 51 -1.68 9.92 21.86
CA LYS A 51 -3.15 9.81 21.74
C LYS A 51 -3.57 8.44 21.19
N LYS A 52 -2.91 7.97 20.12
CA LYS A 52 -3.16 6.64 19.55
C LYS A 52 -2.88 5.51 20.56
N GLN A 53 -1.83 5.65 21.36
CA GLN A 53 -1.52 4.71 22.44
C GLN A 53 -2.67 4.59 23.44
N ILE A 54 -3.17 5.74 23.93
CA ILE A 54 -4.29 5.78 24.87
C ILE A 54 -5.55 5.14 24.27
N GLU A 55 -5.82 5.38 22.98
CA GLU A 55 -6.96 4.78 22.28
C GLU A 55 -6.85 3.26 22.19
N ILE A 56 -5.67 2.74 21.86
CA ILE A 56 -5.40 1.29 21.80
C ILE A 56 -5.59 0.66 23.18
N GLU A 57 -5.05 1.27 24.23
CA GLU A 57 -5.20 0.79 25.61
C GLU A 57 -6.67 0.77 26.06
N MET A 58 -7.45 1.79 25.70
CA MET A 58 -8.89 1.80 25.97
C MET A 58 -9.63 0.68 25.24
N LYS A 59 -9.35 0.47 23.95
CA LYS A 59 -9.95 -0.63 23.16
C LYS A 59 -9.57 -2.00 23.70
N ALA A 60 -8.30 -2.18 24.11
CA ALA A 60 -7.84 -3.42 24.73
C ALA A 60 -8.60 -3.74 26.04
N LYS A 61 -8.80 -2.74 26.91
CA LYS A 61 -9.60 -2.88 28.14
C LYS A 61 -11.05 -3.23 27.84
N GLN A 62 -11.67 -2.61 26.83
CA GLN A 62 -13.05 -2.93 26.44
C GLN A 62 -13.18 -4.38 25.95
N ILE A 63 -12.19 -4.86 25.19
CA ILE A 63 -12.13 -6.26 24.76
C ILE A 63 -11.96 -7.19 25.97
N GLU A 64 -11.12 -6.83 26.94
CA GLU A 64 -10.95 -7.58 28.19
C GLU A 64 -12.25 -7.75 28.96
N GLU A 65 -12.97 -6.65 29.17
CA GLU A 65 -14.25 -6.64 29.88
C GLU A 65 -15.29 -7.49 29.15
N ARG A 66 -15.35 -7.40 27.82
CA ARG A 66 -16.22 -8.23 26.99
C ARG A 66 -15.88 -9.71 27.08
N ASN A 67 -14.59 -10.07 26.94
CA ASN A 67 -14.14 -11.46 27.02
C ASN A 67 -14.45 -12.06 28.39
N LYS A 68 -14.22 -11.30 29.46
CA LYS A 68 -14.57 -11.69 30.84
C LYS A 68 -16.07 -11.92 31.01
N LYS A 69 -16.91 -11.07 30.42
CA LYS A 69 -18.38 -11.22 30.43
C LYS A 69 -18.86 -12.45 29.65
N GLU A 70 -18.15 -12.81 28.58
CA GLU A 70 -18.48 -13.94 27.70
C GLU A 70 -17.82 -15.25 28.13
N GLY A 71 -17.03 -15.27 29.21
CA GLY A 71 -16.30 -16.45 29.66
C GLY A 71 -15.19 -16.90 28.70
N ARG A 72 -14.71 -16.01 27.84
CA ARG A 72 -13.62 -16.26 26.89
C ARG A 72 -12.27 -15.93 27.53
N SER A 73 -11.27 -16.77 27.30
CA SER A 73 -9.90 -16.61 27.83
C SER A 73 -8.89 -16.18 26.75
N ASP A 74 -9.37 -15.49 25.71
CA ASP A 74 -8.50 -15.11 24.59
C ASP A 74 -7.46 -14.08 25.05
N PRO A 75 -6.16 -14.30 24.77
CA PRO A 75 -5.10 -13.36 25.15
C PRO A 75 -5.27 -12.04 24.41
N ILE A 76 -5.13 -10.94 25.16
CA ILE A 76 -5.26 -9.58 24.64
C ILE A 76 -3.86 -9.10 24.20
N PRO A 77 -3.71 -8.52 23.00
CA PRO A 77 -2.47 -7.88 22.62
C PRO A 77 -2.24 -6.66 23.53
N THR A 78 -1.21 -6.69 24.37
CA THR A 78 -0.71 -5.50 25.04
C THR A 78 0.26 -4.75 24.12
N PHE A 79 0.23 -3.42 24.18
CA PHE A 79 1.16 -2.57 23.45
C PHE A 79 1.93 -1.75 24.49
N GLU A 80 3.21 -2.03 24.68
CA GLU A 80 4.11 -1.17 25.46
C GLU A 80 5.09 -0.47 24.51
N MET A 81 5.12 0.87 24.50
CA MET A 81 6.17 1.60 23.79
C MET A 81 7.53 1.31 24.46
N PRO A 82 8.60 0.98 23.71
CA PRO A 82 9.92 0.87 24.30
C PRO A 82 10.38 2.24 24.84
N GLU A 83 10.82 2.28 26.10
CA GLU A 83 11.39 3.50 26.74
C GLU A 83 12.63 4.08 26.03
N ARG A 84 13.21 3.40 25.03
CA ARG A 84 14.51 3.73 24.40
C ARG A 84 14.54 3.80 22.87
N VAL A 85 13.42 4.02 22.18
CA VAL A 85 13.48 4.29 20.73
C VAL A 85 14.08 5.67 20.42
N TYR A 86 14.13 6.58 21.41
CA TYR A 86 14.47 7.99 21.21
C TYR A 86 15.90 8.41 21.61
N SER A 87 16.72 7.54 22.20
CA SER A 87 18.12 7.91 22.47
C SER A 87 18.97 7.62 21.23
N SER A 88 19.12 8.65 20.39
CA SER A 88 20.26 8.86 19.50
C SER A 88 21.07 7.61 19.17
N ILE A 89 20.75 6.91 18.07
CA ILE A 89 21.76 6.07 17.45
C ILE A 89 22.85 7.05 16.98
N PRO A 90 24.07 7.00 17.54
CA PRO A 90 25.14 7.86 17.02
C PRO A 90 25.26 7.53 15.55
N ALA A 91 25.35 8.53 14.68
CA ALA A 91 25.53 8.36 13.26
C ALA A 91 26.63 7.31 13.01
N ILE A 92 26.22 6.06 12.78
CA ILE A 92 27.12 5.03 12.30
C ILE A 92 27.30 5.43 10.86
N TYR A 93 28.38 6.15 10.60
CA TYR A 93 28.89 6.33 9.24
C TYR A 93 28.86 4.95 8.58
N ALA A 94 27.97 4.78 7.61
CA ALA A 94 27.92 3.59 6.79
C ALA A 94 29.31 3.41 6.19
N GLN A 95 30.09 2.48 6.74
CA GLN A 95 31.31 2.04 6.10
C GLN A 95 30.88 1.07 5.00
N PRO A 96 31.09 1.40 3.71
CA PRO A 96 30.54 0.64 2.58
C PRO A 96 31.15 -0.77 2.43
N HIS A 97 32.03 -1.21 3.33
CA HIS A 97 32.84 -2.41 3.17
C HIS A 97 32.25 -3.66 3.85
N LEU A 98 31.16 -3.55 4.61
CA LEU A 98 30.69 -4.62 5.50
C LEU A 98 29.35 -5.26 5.12
N ASN A 99 28.68 -4.81 4.05
CA ASN A 99 27.47 -5.48 3.56
C ASN A 99 27.71 -6.14 2.19
N PRO A 100 27.88 -7.46 2.10
CA PRO A 100 28.06 -8.17 0.84
C PRO A 100 26.81 -8.19 -0.06
N TYR A 101 25.67 -7.67 0.42
CA TYR A 101 24.44 -7.46 -0.36
C TYR A 101 24.24 -6.00 -0.81
N ALA A 102 25.19 -5.11 -0.53
CA ALA A 102 25.18 -3.78 -1.10
C ALA A 102 25.52 -3.87 -2.60
N TYR A 103 24.51 -3.68 -3.45
CA TYR A 103 24.71 -3.54 -4.89
C TYR A 103 25.78 -2.46 -5.16
N PRO A 104 26.72 -2.70 -6.10
CA PRO A 104 27.76 -1.72 -6.42
C PRO A 104 27.10 -0.50 -7.06
N TYR A 105 27.00 0.59 -6.29
CA TYR A 105 26.64 1.89 -6.83
C TYR A 105 27.85 2.45 -7.59
N VAL A 106 27.64 2.75 -8.88
CA VAL A 106 28.46 3.72 -9.59
C VAL A 106 28.08 5.08 -9.02
N TYR A 107 28.90 5.63 -8.14
CA TYR A 107 28.77 7.02 -7.72
C TYR A 107 29.07 7.90 -8.94
N ASP A 108 28.07 8.62 -9.42
CA ASP A 108 28.29 9.72 -10.36
C ASP A 108 28.84 10.90 -9.53
N GLU A 109 30.17 11.01 -9.49
CA GLU A 109 30.92 12.02 -8.74
C GLU A 109 30.65 13.41 -9.33
N GLY A 110 29.55 14.07 -8.96
CA GLY A 110 29.31 15.43 -9.45
C GLY A 110 28.06 16.15 -8.98
N VAL A 111 27.09 15.48 -8.36
CA VAL A 111 25.87 16.13 -7.88
C VAL A 111 25.71 15.89 -6.39
N PRO A 112 25.73 16.93 -5.54
CA PRO A 112 25.33 16.79 -4.14
C PRO A 112 23.81 16.54 -4.14
N SER A 113 23.40 15.29 -4.32
CA SER A 113 22.02 14.89 -4.07
C SER A 113 21.81 15.03 -2.58
N LYS A 114 21.03 16.03 -2.19
CA LYS A 114 20.47 16.13 -0.85
C LYS A 114 19.55 14.92 -0.69
N GLU A 115 20.10 13.78 -0.26
CA GLU A 115 19.31 12.56 -0.11
C GLU A 115 18.24 12.81 0.94
N THR A 116 16.98 12.82 0.51
CA THR A 116 15.84 12.99 1.40
C THR A 116 15.72 11.71 2.23
N LEU A 117 15.99 11.82 3.52
CA LEU A 117 15.81 10.74 4.48
C LEU A 117 14.33 10.60 4.82
N HIS A 118 13.73 9.42 4.64
CA HIS A 118 12.35 9.15 5.07
C HIS A 118 12.34 8.18 6.26
N ARG A 119 11.74 8.59 7.38
CA ARG A 119 11.59 7.76 8.60
C ARG A 119 10.42 6.77 8.49
N ALA A 120 10.50 5.87 7.51
CA ALA A 120 9.45 4.88 7.20
C ALA A 120 9.15 3.85 8.32
N GLN A 121 9.87 3.89 9.45
CA GLN A 121 9.63 2.98 10.58
C GLN A 121 8.46 3.45 11.45
N GLU A 122 8.26 4.76 11.55
CA GLU A 122 7.30 5.38 12.46
C GLU A 122 5.93 5.55 11.78
N ASP A 123 5.96 6.02 10.53
CA ASP A 123 4.85 5.97 9.59
C ASP A 123 5.44 5.51 8.24
N PRO A 124 5.18 4.27 7.80
CA PRO A 124 5.69 3.78 6.52
C PRO A 124 5.01 4.45 5.33
N GLY A 125 3.90 5.16 5.55
CA GLY A 125 2.98 5.55 4.50
C GLY A 125 2.37 4.31 3.82
N HIS A 126 1.61 4.56 2.75
CA HIS A 126 1.03 3.48 1.95
C HIS A 126 0.99 3.83 0.47
N THR A 127 1.12 2.82 -0.38
CA THR A 127 1.00 2.94 -1.84
C THR A 127 0.06 1.88 -2.37
N PHE A 128 -0.87 2.28 -3.24
CA PHE A 128 -1.82 1.40 -3.89
C PHE A 128 -2.02 1.82 -5.34
N MET A 129 -2.72 0.97 -6.10
CA MET A 129 -3.08 1.30 -7.47
C MET A 129 -4.45 0.75 -7.84
N TYR A 130 -5.06 1.36 -8.85
CA TYR A 130 -6.21 0.78 -9.53
C TYR A 130 -6.19 1.08 -11.03
N LEU A 131 -6.81 0.18 -11.80
CA LEU A 131 -6.93 0.30 -13.25
C LEU A 131 -8.32 0.74 -13.65
N VAL A 132 -8.39 1.63 -14.63
CA VAL A 132 -9.65 2.14 -15.20
C VAL A 132 -9.74 1.74 -16.67
N LYS A 133 -10.89 1.18 -17.06
CA LYS A 133 -11.28 0.93 -18.45
C LYS A 133 -12.52 1.77 -18.75
N GLY A 134 -12.39 2.71 -19.69
CA GLY A 134 -13.41 3.74 -19.94
C GLY A 134 -13.60 4.62 -18.71
N GLU A 135 -14.74 4.47 -18.04
CA GLU A 135 -15.11 5.20 -16.81
C GLU A 135 -15.18 4.31 -15.57
N ARG A 136 -14.84 3.03 -15.70
CA ARG A 136 -15.00 2.03 -14.65
C ARG A 136 -13.65 1.58 -14.10
N ALA A 137 -13.51 1.59 -12.78
CA ALA A 137 -12.42 0.94 -12.10
C ALA A 137 -12.64 -0.58 -12.11
N THR A 138 -11.61 -1.34 -12.46
CA THR A 138 -11.71 -2.75 -12.84
C THR A 138 -10.75 -3.67 -12.11
N THR A 139 -9.71 -3.10 -11.51
CA THR A 139 -8.70 -3.84 -10.76
C THR A 139 -8.17 -2.92 -9.70
N PHE A 140 -8.03 -3.44 -8.49
CA PHE A 140 -7.47 -2.73 -7.34
C PHE A 140 -6.35 -3.58 -6.74
N PHE A 141 -5.29 -2.94 -6.28
CA PHE A 141 -4.21 -3.62 -5.58
C PHE A 141 -3.61 -2.71 -4.50
N SER A 142 -3.59 -3.21 -3.27
CA SER A 142 -3.13 -2.50 -2.08
C SER A 142 -2.47 -3.51 -1.14
N PHE A 143 -1.15 -3.59 -1.16
CA PHE A 143 -0.43 -4.59 -0.39
C PHE A 143 -0.05 -4.08 0.99
N GLY A 144 -0.37 -4.81 2.05
CA GLY A 144 0.00 -4.41 3.41
C GLY A 144 -0.08 -5.57 4.41
N PRO A 145 0.38 -5.35 5.65
CA PRO A 145 0.38 -6.39 6.67
C PRO A 145 -1.06 -6.67 7.14
N LEU A 146 -1.53 -7.91 6.96
CA LEU A 146 -2.89 -8.37 7.30
C LEU A 146 -3.27 -8.05 8.75
N VAL A 147 -2.32 -8.18 9.67
CA VAL A 147 -2.51 -7.92 11.11
C VAL A 147 -2.79 -6.46 11.44
N SER A 148 -2.50 -5.53 10.53
CA SER A 148 -2.82 -4.10 10.66
C SER A 148 -4.13 -3.72 9.95
N ASP A 149 -4.84 -4.71 9.42
CA ASP A 149 -6.14 -4.58 8.78
C ASP A 149 -7.19 -5.43 9.52
N PRO A 150 -7.92 -4.86 10.49
CA PRO A 150 -8.87 -5.62 11.32
C PRO A 150 -9.96 -6.31 10.49
N HIS A 151 -10.47 -5.64 9.46
CA HIS A 151 -11.53 -6.18 8.61
C HIS A 151 -11.05 -7.37 7.79
N ARG A 152 -9.89 -7.25 7.15
CA ARG A 152 -9.32 -8.36 6.38
C ARG A 152 -8.85 -9.51 7.28
N LEU A 153 -8.37 -9.20 8.49
CA LEU A 153 -8.02 -10.21 9.47
C LEU A 153 -9.25 -11.01 9.93
N GLU A 154 -10.39 -10.34 10.16
CA GLU A 154 -11.66 -11.01 10.48
C GLU A 154 -12.13 -11.91 9.33
N GLU A 155 -12.15 -11.42 8.07
CA GLU A 155 -12.47 -12.22 6.89
C GLU A 155 -11.56 -13.45 6.77
N TYR A 156 -10.26 -13.25 7.00
CA TYR A 156 -9.28 -14.32 6.98
C TYR A 156 -9.56 -15.35 8.07
N ILE A 157 -9.78 -14.93 9.31
CA ILE A 157 -10.13 -15.84 10.43
C ILE A 157 -11.40 -16.63 10.11
N GLU A 158 -12.44 -15.98 9.59
CA GLU A 158 -13.69 -16.63 9.16
C GLU A 158 -13.43 -17.69 8.10
N SER A 159 -12.64 -17.37 7.08
CA SER A 159 -12.30 -18.30 5.98
C SER A 159 -11.55 -19.56 6.46
N GLN A 160 -10.90 -19.50 7.62
CA GLN A 160 -10.15 -20.62 8.19
C GLN A 160 -10.99 -21.49 9.15
N LYS A 161 -12.22 -21.10 9.51
CA LYS A 161 -13.03 -21.83 10.51
C LYS A 161 -13.30 -23.29 10.16
N ASP A 162 -13.44 -23.60 8.87
CA ASP A 162 -13.66 -24.96 8.38
C ASP A 162 -12.36 -25.75 8.15
N SER A 163 -11.20 -25.13 8.41
CA SER A 163 -9.87 -25.74 8.27
C SER A 163 -9.09 -25.66 9.59
N PRO A 164 -9.41 -26.50 10.59
CA PRO A 164 -8.84 -26.44 11.94
C PRO A 164 -7.31 -26.66 12.03
N ARG A 165 -6.63 -26.92 10.91
CA ARG A 165 -5.18 -27.13 10.88
C ARG A 165 -4.33 -25.86 10.84
N ARG A 166 -4.88 -24.64 10.72
CA ARG A 166 -4.03 -23.45 10.49
C ARG A 166 -4.00 -22.34 11.53
N ALA A 167 -4.92 -22.25 12.49
CA ALA A 167 -4.89 -21.15 13.46
C ALA A 167 -3.57 -21.12 14.28
N THR A 168 -3.06 -22.29 14.66
CA THR A 168 -1.73 -22.44 15.29
C THR A 168 -0.57 -22.28 14.31
N ASP A 169 -0.73 -22.63 13.02
CA ASP A 169 0.31 -22.45 12.01
C ASP A 169 0.43 -20.99 11.54
N ILE A 170 -0.64 -20.22 11.59
CA ILE A 170 -0.64 -18.75 11.37
C ILE A 170 0.12 -18.07 12.51
N TYR A 171 -0.12 -18.52 13.75
CA TYR A 171 0.67 -18.10 14.90
C TYR A 171 2.10 -18.63 14.85
N ALA A 172 2.38 -19.83 14.32
CA ALA A 172 3.73 -20.40 14.24
C ALA A 172 4.55 -19.86 13.05
N GLN A 173 3.94 -19.54 11.91
CA GLN A 173 4.58 -18.81 10.80
C GLN A 173 4.93 -17.37 11.20
N ARG A 174 4.22 -16.80 12.19
CA ARG A 174 4.63 -15.58 12.90
C ARG A 174 6.02 -15.70 13.53
N TYR A 175 6.49 -16.92 13.81
CA TYR A 175 7.79 -17.20 14.43
C TYR A 175 8.86 -17.81 13.50
N ALA A 176 8.49 -18.34 12.34
CA ALA A 176 9.36 -19.30 11.62
C ALA A 176 10.34 -18.70 10.58
N LEU A 177 10.43 -17.38 10.38
CA LEU A 177 11.32 -16.80 9.36
C LEU A 177 12.12 -15.59 9.88
N ALA A 178 13.07 -15.84 10.79
CA ALA A 178 14.39 -15.17 10.86
C ALA A 178 15.24 -15.75 11.99
N SER A 179 16.48 -16.13 11.68
CA SER A 179 17.49 -16.67 12.60
C SER A 179 18.14 -15.60 13.50
N SER A 180 17.34 -14.91 14.31
CA SER A 180 17.79 -14.09 15.45
C SER A 180 17.08 -14.59 16.69
N GLN A 181 17.78 -14.66 17.82
CA GLN A 181 17.44 -15.54 18.92
C GLN A 181 15.97 -15.44 19.39
N PRO A 182 15.33 -16.57 19.78
CA PRO A 182 13.93 -16.62 20.21
C PRO A 182 13.57 -15.63 21.33
N GLN A 183 14.55 -15.20 22.12
CA GLN A 183 14.36 -14.26 23.22
C GLN A 183 14.05 -12.83 22.74
N ASP A 184 14.68 -12.35 21.67
CA ASP A 184 14.43 -11.01 21.10
C ASP A 184 13.05 -10.93 20.41
N MET A 185 12.51 -12.08 20.01
CA MET A 185 11.17 -12.19 19.42
C MET A 185 10.06 -12.12 20.47
N ILE A 186 10.26 -12.69 21.66
CA ILE A 186 9.28 -12.59 22.74
C ILE A 186 9.19 -11.14 23.25
N ASP A 187 10.31 -10.41 23.28
CA ASP A 187 10.34 -9.01 23.68
C ASP A 187 9.81 -8.04 22.59
N GLY A 188 9.87 -8.44 21.31
CA GLY A 188 9.28 -7.70 20.18
C GLY A 188 7.78 -7.93 19.97
N ILE A 189 7.23 -9.02 20.53
CA ILE A 189 5.81 -9.40 20.40
C ILE A 189 4.88 -8.62 21.34
N ASN A 190 5.44 -7.97 22.37
CA ASN A 190 4.71 -7.07 23.28
C ASN A 190 4.59 -5.62 22.76
N LYS A 191 4.97 -5.35 21.50
CA LYS A 191 5.09 -3.99 20.96
C LYS A 191 4.53 -3.94 19.54
N GLY A 192 3.33 -3.39 19.35
CA GLY A 192 2.57 -3.43 18.08
C GLY A 192 3.23 -2.79 16.85
N GLU A 193 4.44 -2.26 16.97
CA GLU A 193 5.28 -1.80 15.86
C GLU A 193 5.84 -2.97 15.02
N ALA A 194 6.18 -4.11 15.62
CA ALA A 194 6.76 -5.25 14.88
C ALA A 194 5.77 -5.88 13.87
N ASN A 195 4.46 -5.76 14.13
CA ASN A 195 3.38 -6.28 13.29
C ASN A 195 3.14 -5.42 12.03
N ARG A 196 3.60 -4.16 12.00
CA ARG A 196 3.52 -3.29 10.82
C ARG A 196 4.69 -3.48 9.85
N ILE A 197 5.78 -4.05 10.33
CA ILE A 197 7.04 -4.16 9.59
C ILE A 197 7.15 -5.53 8.88
N ARG A 198 6.49 -6.57 9.40
CA ARG A 198 6.50 -7.90 8.80
C ARG A 198 5.26 -8.74 9.13
N GLY A 199 4.86 -9.65 8.24
CA GLY A 199 3.82 -10.64 8.50
C GLY A 199 3.13 -11.18 7.24
N LEU A 200 2.03 -11.92 7.45
CA LEU A 200 1.11 -12.24 6.36
C LEU A 200 0.62 -10.95 5.70
N GLY A 201 0.59 -10.96 4.37
CA GLY A 201 0.10 -9.83 3.61
C GLY A 201 -1.40 -9.92 3.31
N THR A 202 -1.98 -8.80 2.91
CA THR A 202 -3.26 -8.73 2.20
C THR A 202 -3.08 -7.89 0.94
N PRO A 203 -3.68 -8.27 -0.20
CA PRO A 203 -3.69 -7.47 -1.44
C PRO A 203 -4.79 -6.40 -1.45
N ASP A 204 -5.59 -6.32 -0.38
CA ASP A 204 -6.69 -5.37 -0.18
C ASP A 204 -6.50 -4.58 1.13
N TYR A 205 -5.28 -4.15 1.40
CA TYR A 205 -4.94 -3.41 2.61
C TYR A 205 -5.75 -2.10 2.68
N ARG A 206 -6.33 -1.86 3.86
CA ARG A 206 -7.13 -0.67 4.16
C ARG A 206 -6.40 0.65 3.92
N ILE A 207 -7.18 1.68 3.63
CA ILE A 207 -6.73 3.04 3.29
C ILE A 207 -7.52 4.04 4.13
N PRO A 208 -7.14 4.25 5.40
CA PRO A 208 -7.90 5.08 6.32
C PRO A 208 -7.63 6.57 6.19
N GLU A 209 -6.53 7.00 5.58
CA GLU A 209 -6.14 8.40 5.57
C GLU A 209 -6.43 9.08 4.23
N LYS A 210 -6.31 10.41 4.23
CA LYS A 210 -6.35 11.21 3.00
C LYS A 210 -5.35 10.65 1.97
N THR A 211 -5.80 10.54 0.72
CA THR A 211 -4.97 9.99 -0.36
C THR A 211 -4.66 11.03 -1.42
N PHE A 212 -3.46 10.92 -1.97
CA PHE A 212 -3.03 11.66 -3.14
C PHE A 212 -2.95 10.71 -4.34
N LEU A 213 -3.66 11.04 -5.41
CA LEU A 213 -3.82 10.17 -6.58
C LEU A 213 -3.19 10.81 -7.82
N PHE A 214 -2.54 9.98 -8.65
CA PHE A 214 -2.01 10.36 -9.95
C PHE A 214 -2.61 9.45 -11.03
N LYS A 215 -3.24 10.04 -12.04
CA LYS A 215 -3.86 9.33 -13.15
C LYS A 215 -3.00 9.46 -14.41
N LYS A 216 -2.59 8.34 -15.00
CA LYS A 216 -1.82 8.25 -16.26
C LYS A 216 -2.61 7.43 -17.28
N LYS A 217 -2.78 7.97 -18.49
CA LYS A 217 -3.29 7.20 -19.64
C LYS A 217 -2.25 6.16 -20.05
N ILE A 218 -2.69 4.94 -20.29
CA ILE A 218 -1.83 3.80 -20.67
C ILE A 218 -2.38 3.13 -21.94
N SER A 219 -1.56 2.29 -22.59
CA SER A 219 -2.05 1.48 -23.71
C SER A 219 -2.89 0.30 -23.20
N GLU A 220 -3.66 -0.31 -24.10
CA GLU A 220 -4.43 -1.52 -23.80
C GLU A 220 -3.51 -2.69 -23.40
N GLU A 221 -2.36 -2.82 -24.06
CA GLU A 221 -1.36 -3.84 -23.74
C GLU A 221 -0.81 -3.65 -22.34
N ALA A 222 -0.43 -2.42 -21.97
CA ALA A 222 0.05 -2.11 -20.63
C ALA A 222 -1.04 -2.37 -19.57
N TYR A 223 -2.29 -2.02 -19.86
CA TYR A 223 -3.43 -2.32 -18.98
C TYR A 223 -3.56 -3.82 -18.71
N HIS A 224 -3.53 -4.65 -19.74
CA HIS A 224 -3.66 -6.10 -19.58
C HIS A 224 -2.46 -6.73 -18.86
N GLN A 225 -1.25 -6.24 -19.11
CA GLN A 225 -0.05 -6.67 -18.40
C GLN A 225 -0.13 -6.36 -16.91
N ILE A 226 -0.46 -5.12 -16.54
CA ILE A 226 -0.59 -4.69 -15.14
C ILE A 226 -1.70 -5.48 -14.44
N LYS A 227 -2.83 -5.69 -15.12
CA LYS A 227 -3.95 -6.47 -14.57
C LYS A 227 -3.53 -7.90 -14.25
N ALA A 228 -2.93 -8.60 -15.21
CA ALA A 228 -2.49 -9.98 -15.03
C ALA A 228 -1.46 -10.10 -13.89
N GLN A 229 -0.55 -9.14 -13.80
CA GLN A 229 0.47 -9.13 -12.77
C GLN A 229 -0.10 -8.80 -11.36
N ALA A 230 -1.09 -7.90 -11.28
CA ALA A 230 -1.82 -7.64 -10.04
C ALA A 230 -2.59 -8.88 -9.55
N GLU A 231 -3.24 -9.61 -10.46
CA GLU A 231 -3.97 -10.86 -10.16
C GLU A 231 -3.01 -11.97 -9.70
N LYS A 232 -1.85 -12.10 -10.35
CA LYS A 232 -0.79 -13.02 -9.93
C LYS A 232 -0.30 -12.72 -8.51
N ASN A 233 0.10 -11.47 -8.24
CA ASN A 233 0.58 -11.07 -6.92
C ASN A 233 -0.50 -11.25 -5.84
N ARG A 234 -1.76 -10.90 -6.16
CA ARG A 234 -2.91 -11.15 -5.28
C ARG A 234 -3.03 -12.63 -4.92
N ALA A 235 -2.93 -13.54 -5.88
CA ALA A 235 -3.00 -14.98 -5.63
C ALA A 235 -1.84 -15.47 -4.75
N GLU A 236 -0.62 -14.99 -5.00
CA GLU A 236 0.56 -15.31 -4.18
C GLU A 236 0.39 -14.84 -2.72
N ILE A 237 -0.10 -13.62 -2.51
CA ILE A 237 -0.37 -13.08 -1.18
C ILE A 237 -1.46 -13.88 -0.46
N ILE A 238 -2.60 -14.14 -1.11
CA ILE A 238 -3.72 -14.90 -0.52
C ILE A 238 -3.31 -16.33 -0.16
N SER A 239 -2.48 -16.97 -1.01
CA SER A 239 -1.97 -18.32 -0.74
C SER A 239 -0.97 -18.36 0.42
N GLY A 240 -0.46 -17.19 0.84
CA GLY A 240 0.62 -17.06 1.82
C GLY A 240 2.01 -17.33 1.24
N SER A 241 2.18 -17.45 -0.09
CA SER A 241 3.52 -17.59 -0.69
C SER A 241 4.29 -16.26 -0.69
N LYS A 242 3.59 -15.14 -0.52
CA LYS A 242 4.16 -13.79 -0.46
C LYS A 242 3.78 -13.08 0.84
N TYR A 243 4.77 -12.50 1.51
CA TYR A 243 4.64 -11.90 2.84
C TYR A 243 5.05 -10.44 2.83
N TYR A 244 4.42 -9.63 3.68
CA TYR A 244 4.81 -8.25 3.89
C TYR A 244 6.09 -8.22 4.74
N ASN A 245 7.13 -7.50 4.29
CA ASN A 245 8.38 -7.37 5.03
C ASN A 245 9.18 -6.13 4.62
N VAL A 246 9.13 -5.09 5.45
CA VAL A 246 9.84 -3.82 5.26
C VAL A 246 11.36 -3.98 5.30
N ILE A 247 11.90 -4.92 6.09
CA ILE A 247 13.35 -5.13 6.22
C ILE A 247 13.94 -5.65 4.90
N PHE A 248 13.20 -6.49 4.19
CA PHE A 248 13.59 -7.01 2.88
C PHE A 248 13.00 -6.21 1.71
N ASN A 249 12.47 -5.02 1.97
CA ASN A 249 11.82 -4.17 0.97
C ASN A 249 10.60 -4.80 0.27
N ASN A 250 10.00 -5.85 0.84
CA ASN A 250 8.72 -6.41 0.35
C ASN A 250 7.56 -5.59 0.91
N THR A 251 7.33 -4.40 0.33
CA THR A 251 6.39 -3.40 0.84
C THR A 251 5.37 -2.98 -0.21
N CYS A 252 4.34 -2.23 0.20
CA CYS A 252 3.32 -1.68 -0.70
C CYS A 252 3.92 -0.97 -1.92
N ALA A 253 4.93 -0.12 -1.71
CA ALA A 253 5.54 0.68 -2.76
C ALA A 253 6.43 -0.15 -3.68
N GLU A 254 7.24 -1.08 -3.15
CA GLU A 254 8.03 -2.01 -3.96
C GLU A 254 7.13 -2.87 -4.85
N GLU A 255 6.09 -3.47 -4.24
CA GLU A 255 5.17 -4.35 -4.95
C GLU A 255 4.44 -3.62 -6.08
N VAL A 256 3.87 -2.46 -5.79
CA VAL A 256 3.20 -1.66 -6.82
C VAL A 256 4.19 -1.27 -7.91
N ARG A 257 5.38 -0.76 -7.55
CA ARG A 257 6.31 -0.17 -8.51
C ARG A 257 7.07 -1.20 -9.35
N ASN A 258 7.65 -2.22 -8.74
CA ASN A 258 8.49 -3.19 -9.45
C ASN A 258 7.65 -4.38 -9.89
N ASP A 259 6.90 -4.95 -8.96
CA ASP A 259 6.28 -6.25 -9.19
C ASP A 259 4.95 -6.17 -9.93
N VAL A 260 4.27 -5.02 -9.97
CA VAL A 260 2.98 -4.86 -10.67
C VAL A 260 3.12 -4.02 -11.93
N ILE A 261 3.69 -2.82 -11.84
CA ILE A 261 3.70 -1.86 -12.97
C ILE A 261 5.01 -1.78 -13.74
N GLY A 262 6.11 -2.32 -13.19
CA GLY A 262 7.47 -1.99 -13.62
C GLY A 262 7.77 -2.30 -15.09
N ASP A 263 7.39 -3.49 -15.55
CA ASP A 263 7.61 -3.93 -16.92
C ASP A 263 6.71 -3.22 -17.94
N ALA A 264 5.47 -2.92 -17.54
CA ALA A 264 4.47 -2.31 -18.40
C ALA A 264 4.70 -0.80 -18.58
N ILE A 265 5.27 -0.12 -17.58
CA ILE A 265 5.48 1.33 -17.55
C ILE A 265 6.86 1.66 -16.97
N PRO A 266 7.95 1.39 -17.70
CA PRO A 266 9.31 1.54 -17.18
C PRO A 266 9.72 2.99 -16.92
N ASP A 267 9.02 3.97 -17.50
CA ASP A 267 9.33 5.40 -17.40
C ASP A 267 8.80 6.06 -16.10
N LEU A 268 8.02 5.34 -15.28
CA LEU A 268 7.57 5.87 -14.00
C LEU A 268 8.73 5.97 -13.00
N PRO A 269 8.74 6.99 -12.12
CA PRO A 269 9.72 7.08 -11.04
C PRO A 269 9.75 5.83 -10.17
N TYR A 270 10.92 5.45 -9.67
CA TYR A 270 11.08 4.26 -8.85
C TYR A 270 10.73 4.49 -7.38
N GLY A 271 10.80 5.71 -6.86
CA GLY A 271 10.52 5.96 -5.45
C GLY A 271 11.56 5.41 -4.48
N ARG A 272 12.81 5.22 -4.92
CA ARG A 272 13.93 4.83 -4.05
C ARG A 272 14.42 6.02 -3.23
N SER A 273 14.64 5.79 -1.93
CA SER A 273 15.42 6.66 -1.04
C SER A 273 16.07 5.83 0.07
N LEU A 274 16.89 6.47 0.90
CA LEU A 274 17.28 5.88 2.18
C LEU A 274 16.04 5.77 3.09
N ALA A 275 15.72 4.56 3.51
CA ALA A 275 14.60 4.23 4.39
C ALA A 275 15.03 3.12 5.38
N VAL A 276 14.43 3.12 6.58
CA VAL A 276 14.71 2.18 7.67
C VAL A 276 16.14 2.29 8.23
N LEU A 277 16.29 2.70 9.50
CA LEU A 277 17.59 2.79 10.21
C LEU A 277 18.71 3.52 9.44
N THR A 278 18.35 4.49 8.58
CA THR A 278 19.25 5.33 7.76
C THR A 278 20.22 4.60 6.83
N SER A 279 20.15 3.27 6.71
CA SER A 279 21.25 2.46 6.16
C SER A 279 20.85 1.58 4.96
N ILE A 280 19.58 1.57 4.56
CA ILE A 280 19.09 0.74 3.45
C ILE A 280 18.42 1.63 2.39
N SER A 281 18.79 1.46 1.12
CA SER A 281 18.08 2.06 0.00
C SER A 281 16.88 1.16 -0.36
N ALA A 282 15.67 1.71 -0.29
CA ALA A 282 14.42 0.97 -0.47
C ALA A 282 13.39 1.83 -1.21
N ILE A 283 12.47 1.17 -1.91
CA ILE A 283 11.30 1.83 -2.50
C ILE A 283 10.30 2.05 -1.38
N ASN A 284 9.88 3.30 -1.17
CA ASN A 284 8.92 3.64 -0.13
C ASN A 284 7.88 4.65 -0.59
N PRO A 285 6.69 4.68 0.03
CA PRO A 285 5.58 5.54 -0.38
C PRO A 285 5.94 7.03 -0.48
N TYR A 286 6.71 7.58 0.47
CA TYR A 286 7.03 9.01 0.47
C TYR A 286 7.96 9.39 -0.68
N ALA A 287 9.05 8.66 -0.86
CA ALA A 287 9.97 8.92 -1.95
C ALA A 287 9.29 8.69 -3.31
N PHE A 288 8.42 7.68 -3.40
CA PHE A 288 7.64 7.44 -4.61
C PHE A 288 6.66 8.59 -4.90
N TYR A 289 5.92 9.05 -3.89
CA TYR A 289 5.05 10.21 -3.99
C TYR A 289 5.81 11.48 -4.41
N ASP A 290 6.92 11.82 -3.74
CA ASP A 290 7.69 13.03 -4.04
C ASP A 290 8.25 13.02 -5.47
N GLN A 291 8.74 11.86 -5.92
CA GLN A 291 9.21 11.71 -7.30
C GLN A 291 8.06 11.74 -8.31
N MET A 292 6.89 11.17 -7.97
CA MET A 292 5.68 11.26 -8.79
C MET A 292 5.21 12.70 -8.94
N LYS A 293 5.23 13.52 -7.88
CA LYS A 293 4.93 14.96 -7.97
C LYS A 293 5.87 15.67 -8.93
N GLN A 294 7.17 15.41 -8.82
CA GLN A 294 8.17 16.03 -9.70
C GLN A 294 8.00 15.58 -11.15
N TYR A 295 7.67 14.31 -11.36
CA TYR A 295 7.38 13.74 -12.67
C TYR A 295 6.11 14.37 -13.25
N ALA A 296 5.03 14.44 -12.49
CA ALA A 296 3.77 15.09 -12.87
C ALA A 296 3.97 16.57 -13.20
N ALA A 297 4.77 17.31 -12.43
CA ALA A 297 5.07 18.72 -12.72
C ALA A 297 5.78 18.95 -14.07
N LYS A 298 6.47 17.94 -14.60
CA LYS A 298 7.17 18.00 -15.90
C LYS A 298 6.27 17.63 -17.09
N THR A 299 5.09 17.05 -16.84
CA THR A 299 4.16 16.60 -17.88
C THR A 299 2.80 17.27 -17.74
N ARG A 300 2.16 17.62 -18.85
CA ARG A 300 0.79 18.17 -18.82
C ARG A 300 -0.30 17.10 -18.69
N TYR A 301 0.08 15.82 -18.71
CA TYR A 301 -0.85 14.70 -18.87
C TYR A 301 -1.16 13.96 -17.57
N ILE A 302 -0.53 14.33 -16.45
CA ILE A 302 -0.74 13.69 -15.14
C ILE A 302 -0.99 14.79 -14.12
N GLY A 303 -2.16 14.75 -13.50
CA GLY A 303 -2.53 15.63 -12.40
C GLY A 303 -2.45 14.90 -11.05
N GLU A 304 -2.20 15.67 -9.98
CA GLU A 304 -2.39 15.24 -8.61
C GLU A 304 -3.84 15.53 -8.20
N PHE A 305 -4.53 14.54 -7.64
CA PHE A 305 -5.87 14.64 -7.11
C PHE A 305 -5.86 14.25 -5.64
N VAL A 306 -6.79 14.79 -4.86
CA VAL A 306 -6.89 14.49 -3.43
C VAL A 306 -8.25 13.87 -3.16
N VAL A 307 -8.25 12.73 -2.47
CA VAL A 307 -9.46 12.14 -1.90
C VAL A 307 -9.34 12.20 -0.38
N ASP A 308 -10.18 13.03 0.22
CA ASP A 308 -10.33 13.24 1.65
C ASP A 308 -11.82 13.25 1.97
N LYS A 309 -12.30 12.32 2.80
CA LYS A 309 -13.72 12.24 3.19
C LYS A 309 -14.00 12.94 4.52
N GLY A 310 -13.02 13.65 5.07
CA GLY A 310 -13.15 14.51 6.26
C GLY A 310 -12.56 13.88 7.52
N ASP A 311 -12.71 12.55 7.70
CA ASP A 311 -12.10 11.82 8.81
C ASP A 311 -11.59 10.43 8.38
N GLU A 312 -10.79 9.80 9.25
CA GLU A 312 -10.16 8.51 8.94
C GLU A 312 -11.20 7.40 8.71
N LYS A 313 -12.29 7.40 9.47
CA LYS A 313 -13.32 6.35 9.38
C LYS A 313 -14.10 6.48 8.07
N THR A 314 -14.57 7.68 7.72
CA THR A 314 -15.31 7.90 6.48
C THR A 314 -14.45 7.67 5.25
N THR A 315 -13.16 7.98 5.32
CA THR A 315 -12.20 7.70 4.24
C THR A 315 -11.95 6.19 4.09
N GLU A 316 -11.77 5.48 5.20
CA GLU A 316 -11.63 4.01 5.22
C GLU A 316 -12.88 3.33 4.65
N GLU A 317 -14.08 3.74 5.07
CA GLU A 317 -15.35 3.18 4.60
C GLU A 317 -15.53 3.40 3.09
N PHE A 318 -15.16 4.57 2.59
CA PHE A 318 -15.19 4.88 1.15
C PHE A 318 -14.28 3.95 0.35
N TRP A 319 -13.00 3.84 0.73
CA TRP A 319 -12.06 2.98 0.01
C TRP A 319 -12.41 1.50 0.15
N ARG A 320 -12.89 1.07 1.32
CA ARG A 320 -13.37 -0.30 1.51
C ARG A 320 -14.49 -0.65 0.54
N LYS A 321 -15.53 0.19 0.48
CA LYS A 321 -16.65 -0.01 -0.44
C LYS A 321 -16.16 -0.06 -1.90
N PHE A 322 -15.27 0.86 -2.29
CA PHE A 322 -14.70 0.90 -3.64
C PHE A 322 -13.92 -0.38 -3.98
N MET A 323 -13.10 -0.88 -3.05
CA MET A 323 -12.36 -2.14 -3.20
C MET A 323 -13.29 -3.34 -3.31
N ASP A 324 -14.31 -3.42 -2.45
CA ASP A 324 -15.25 -4.54 -2.41
C ASP A 324 -16.09 -4.58 -3.70
N GLU A 325 -16.55 -3.45 -4.22
CA GLU A 325 -17.26 -3.39 -5.51
C GLU A 325 -16.39 -3.87 -6.69
N ILE A 326 -15.09 -3.58 -6.68
CA ILE A 326 -14.16 -4.12 -7.68
C ILE A 326 -13.99 -5.64 -7.51
N ARG A 327 -13.83 -6.11 -6.27
CA ARG A 327 -13.66 -7.53 -5.93
C ARG A 327 -14.87 -8.38 -6.33
N GLU A 328 -16.07 -7.82 -6.18
CA GLU A 328 -17.34 -8.45 -6.58
C GLU A 328 -17.61 -8.37 -8.09
N GLY A 329 -16.78 -7.66 -8.85
CA GLY A 329 -16.94 -7.48 -10.30
C GLY A 329 -17.96 -6.41 -10.69
N ASN A 330 -18.44 -5.61 -9.74
CA ASN A 330 -19.40 -4.52 -9.98
C ASN A 330 -18.78 -3.34 -10.73
N ASN A 331 -17.45 -3.21 -10.70
CA ASN A 331 -16.65 -2.21 -11.41
C ASN A 331 -17.18 -0.77 -11.17
N PRO A 332 -16.90 -0.18 -9.99
CA PRO A 332 -17.33 1.16 -9.64
C PRO A 332 -16.86 2.19 -10.66
N ARG A 333 -17.54 3.34 -10.68
CA ARG A 333 -17.06 4.49 -11.43
C ARG A 333 -15.73 4.98 -10.87
N ASP A 334 -14.83 5.42 -11.74
CA ASP A 334 -13.54 6.00 -11.33
C ASP A 334 -13.75 7.17 -10.36
N VAL A 335 -13.07 7.14 -9.21
CA VAL A 335 -13.20 8.13 -8.13
C VAL A 335 -12.77 9.54 -8.54
N LEU A 336 -12.04 9.66 -9.65
CA LEU A 336 -11.59 10.93 -10.21
C LEU A 336 -12.60 11.55 -11.19
N LEU A 337 -13.69 10.86 -11.49
CA LEU A 337 -14.80 11.42 -12.27
C LEU A 337 -15.75 12.17 -11.34
N PRO A 338 -16.29 13.32 -11.78
CA PRO A 338 -17.29 14.04 -11.00
C PRO A 338 -18.52 13.16 -10.79
N GLU A 339 -19.11 13.23 -9.59
CA GLU A 339 -20.39 12.57 -9.30
C GLU A 339 -21.43 12.95 -10.36
N GLU A 340 -22.20 11.96 -10.81
CA GLU A 340 -23.34 12.23 -11.69
C GLU A 340 -24.29 13.13 -10.92
N LYS A 341 -24.51 14.34 -11.43
CA LYS A 341 -25.63 15.15 -10.95
C LYS A 341 -26.88 14.48 -11.48
N GLU A 342 -27.65 13.87 -10.57
CA GLU A 342 -29.00 13.38 -10.85
C GLU A 342 -29.93 14.49 -11.38
#